data_AF-A0A409V738-F1
#
_entry.id   AF-A0A409V738-F1
#
_cell.length_a   1.000
_cell.length_b   1.000
_cell.length_c   1.000
_cell.angle_alpha   90.00
_cell.angle_beta   90.00
_cell.angle_gamma   90.00
#
_symmetry.space_group_name_H-M   'P 1'
#
loop_
_entity.id
_entity.type
_entity.pdbx_description
1 polymer ?
#
loop_
_entity_poly.entity_id
_entity_poly.type
_entity_poly.pdbx_seq_one_letter_code
_entity_poly.pdbx_strand_id
1 'polypeptide(L)'
;LVVLTVIDEDVLAVEHIFTVLTISGLIVTGCRVLIPDEHLIYCPEILMRTILAHIHYMPDSWKGNAHRQNVRDEFSLLFQYKVAYLLEELFSPLITPFILCFSLRHQSLQIVDFFRNFTVDVAGVGDVCSFAQMDIKKHGNP
;
A
#
# COMPACT_ATOMS: atom_id res chain seq x y z
N LEU A 1 10.17 14.20 35.89
CA LEU A 1 9.82 12.80 36.20
C LEU A 1 11.07 11.93 36.29
N VAL A 2 11.76 11.63 35.18
CA VAL A 2 12.99 10.80 35.21
C VAL A 2 14.05 11.30 36.20
N VAL A 3 14.33 12.61 36.23
CA VAL A 3 15.31 13.17 37.17
C VAL A 3 14.84 13.03 38.63
N LEU A 4 13.55 13.20 38.89
CA LEU A 4 12.97 13.07 40.24
C LEU A 4 13.02 11.62 40.72
N THR A 5 12.75 10.65 39.85
CA THR A 5 12.83 9.21 40.18
C THR A 5 14.26 8.72 40.41
N VAL A 6 15.27 9.40 39.86
CA VAL A 6 16.69 9.07 40.11
C VAL A 6 17.18 9.66 41.44
N ILE A 7 16.61 10.81 41.84
CA ILE A 7 16.95 11.46 43.12
C ILE A 7 16.28 10.75 44.29
N ASP A 8 15.05 10.28 44.10
CA ASP A 8 14.26 9.59 45.12
C ASP A 8 13.39 8.49 44.49
N GLU A 9 13.62 7.24 44.88
CA GLU A 9 12.91 6.07 44.37
C GLU A 9 11.46 6.01 44.86
N ASP A 10 11.16 6.61 46.01
CA ASP A 10 9.80 6.63 46.60
C ASP A 10 8.80 7.37 45.70
N VAL A 11 9.30 8.22 44.80
CA VAL A 11 8.50 8.87 43.75
C VAL A 11 7.83 7.84 42.82
N LEU A 12 8.42 6.66 42.60
CA LEU A 12 7.79 5.60 41.79
C LEU A 12 6.58 4.97 42.47
N ALA A 13 6.50 4.99 43.80
CA ALA A 13 5.38 4.45 44.57
C ALA A 13 4.15 5.36 44.59
N VAL A 14 4.29 6.62 44.16
CA VAL A 14 3.18 7.57 44.05
C VAL A 14 2.23 7.14 42.92
N GLU A 15 0.93 7.28 43.19
CA GLU A 15 -0.13 6.89 42.27
C GLU A 15 0.07 7.49 40.86
N HIS A 16 -0.15 6.65 39.84
CA HIS A 16 -0.01 6.98 38.41
C HIS A 16 1.38 7.37 37.89
N ILE A 17 2.42 7.58 38.72
CA ILE A 17 3.73 8.01 38.24
C ILE A 17 4.35 7.00 37.27
N PHE A 18 4.28 5.71 37.59
CA PHE A 18 4.74 4.64 36.70
C PHE A 18 3.98 4.60 35.35
N THR A 19 2.66 4.78 35.39
CA THR A 19 1.84 4.82 34.16
C THR A 19 2.15 6.04 33.28
N VAL A 20 2.36 7.21 33.89
CA VAL A 20 2.72 8.43 33.15
C VAL A 20 4.11 8.29 32.53
N LEU A 21 5.07 7.70 33.26
CA LEU A 21 6.42 7.48 32.77
C LEU A 21 6.44 6.50 31.57
N THR A 22 5.69 5.41 31.65
CA THR A 22 5.61 4.41 30.56
C THR A 22 4.89 4.97 29.33
N ILE A 23 3.75 5.65 29.49
CA ILE A 23 3.02 6.28 28.38
C ILE A 23 3.87 7.37 27.72
N SER A 24 4.49 8.26 28.50
CA SER A 24 5.35 9.30 27.94
C SER A 24 6.57 8.73 27.22
N GLY A 25 7.20 7.67 27.74
CA GLY A 25 8.28 6.96 27.06
C GLY A 25 7.83 6.31 25.74
N LEU A 26 6.64 5.71 25.70
CA LEU A 26 6.06 5.14 24.49
C LEU A 26 5.77 6.22 23.45
N ILE A 27 5.21 7.36 23.85
CA ILE A 27 4.97 8.50 22.97
C ILE A 27 6.29 9.03 22.39
N VAL A 28 7.31 9.26 23.22
CA VAL A 28 8.62 9.75 22.76
C VAL A 28 9.25 8.77 21.76
N THR A 29 9.22 7.47 22.05
CA THR A 29 9.75 6.44 21.15
C THR A 29 8.98 6.41 19.83
N GLY A 30 7.64 6.47 19.89
CA GLY A 30 6.79 6.53 18.71
C GLY A 30 7.06 7.76 17.85
N CYS A 31 7.20 8.95 18.45
CA CYS A 31 7.54 10.17 17.73
C CYS A 31 8.93 10.09 17.10
N ARG A 32 9.91 9.48 17.76
CA ARG A 32 11.27 9.33 17.20
C ARG A 32 11.32 8.44 15.96
N VAL A 33 10.49 7.42 15.88
CA VAL A 33 10.41 6.55 14.68
C VAL A 33 9.91 7.32 13.45
N LEU A 34 9.18 8.41 13.64
CA LEU A 34 8.66 9.24 12.55
C LEU A 34 9.68 10.29 12.06
N ILE A 35 10.80 10.48 12.76
CA ILE A 35 11.83 11.45 12.36
C ILE A 35 12.73 10.78 11.31
N PRO A 36 12.83 11.33 10.09
CA PRO A 36 13.72 10.79 9.06
C PRO A 36 15.19 11.04 9.41
N ASP A 37 16.08 10.21 8.86
CA ASP A 37 17.53 10.38 9.01
C ASP A 37 18.01 11.70 8.37
N GLU A 38 18.86 12.44 9.10
CA GLU A 38 19.43 13.71 8.66
C GLU A 38 20.37 13.55 7.47
N HIS A 39 21.00 12.39 7.29
CA HIS A 39 22.00 12.14 6.24
C HIS A 39 21.45 11.41 5.01
N LEU A 40 20.12 11.45 4.79
CA LEU A 40 19.48 10.77 3.68
C LEU A 40 19.81 11.43 2.32
N ILE A 41 20.40 10.67 1.40
CA ILE A 41 20.63 11.11 0.02
C ILE A 41 19.31 11.00 -0.78
N TYR A 42 18.78 12.16 -1.20
CA TYR A 42 17.50 12.23 -1.92
C TYR A 42 17.70 12.14 -3.45
N CYS A 43 17.56 10.92 -4.01
CA CYS A 43 17.61 10.67 -5.46
C CYS A 43 16.40 9.84 -5.96
N PRO A 44 15.20 10.43 -6.04
CA PRO A 44 13.96 9.69 -6.33
C PRO A 44 13.94 9.04 -7.73
N GLU A 45 14.55 9.66 -8.74
CA GLU A 45 14.59 9.12 -10.11
C GLU A 45 15.42 7.84 -10.21
N ILE A 46 16.56 7.79 -9.52
CA ILE A 46 17.42 6.60 -9.50
C ILE A 46 16.69 5.47 -8.77
N LEU A 47 16.09 5.79 -7.61
CA LEU A 47 15.30 4.84 -6.84
C LEU A 47 14.15 4.27 -7.65
N MET A 48 13.38 5.12 -8.34
CA MET A 48 12.24 4.68 -9.17
C MET A 48 12.69 3.76 -10.32
N ARG A 49 13.84 4.04 -10.95
CA ARG A 49 14.41 3.15 -11.98
C ARG A 49 14.80 1.78 -11.40
N THR A 50 15.39 1.77 -10.21
CA THR A 50 15.71 0.51 -9.52
C THR A 50 14.43 -0.26 -9.17
N ILE A 51 13.39 0.41 -8.69
CA ILE A 51 12.09 -0.22 -8.40
C ILE A 51 11.48 -0.80 -9.67
N LEU A 52 11.44 -0.03 -10.76
CA LEU A 52 10.92 -0.44 -12.06
C LEU A 52 11.61 -1.71 -12.59
N ALA A 53 12.92 -1.85 -12.35
CA ALA A 53 13.66 -3.06 -12.72
C ALA A 53 13.21 -4.33 -11.97
N HIS A 54 12.53 -4.20 -10.83
CA HIS A 54 12.00 -5.33 -10.05
C HIS A 54 10.51 -5.58 -10.30
N ILE A 55 9.69 -4.52 -10.39
CA ILE A 55 8.23 -4.63 -10.54
C ILE A 55 7.76 -4.69 -12.00
N HIS A 56 8.62 -4.29 -12.95
CA HIS A 56 8.42 -4.29 -14.40
C HIS A 56 7.26 -3.44 -14.96
N TYR A 57 6.38 -2.92 -14.12
CA TYR A 57 5.25 -2.08 -14.51
C TYR A 57 5.27 -0.74 -13.79
N MET A 58 5.14 0.35 -14.56
CA MET A 58 5.01 1.71 -14.05
C MET A 58 4.25 2.56 -15.05
N PRO A 59 3.33 3.44 -14.61
CA PRO A 59 2.67 4.40 -15.50
C PRO A 59 3.68 5.30 -16.22
N ASP A 60 3.43 5.60 -17.50
CA ASP A 60 4.30 6.47 -18.29
C ASP A 60 4.39 7.89 -17.74
N SER A 61 3.35 8.37 -17.06
CA SER A 61 3.28 9.69 -16.41
C SER A 61 4.33 9.89 -15.31
N TRP A 62 4.85 8.80 -14.71
CA TRP A 62 5.80 8.87 -13.61
C TRP A 62 7.24 9.09 -14.09
N LYS A 63 7.55 8.74 -15.34
CA LYS A 63 8.90 8.85 -15.91
C LYS A 63 9.38 10.31 -15.88
N GLY A 64 10.48 10.59 -15.18
CA GLY A 64 11.05 11.94 -15.04
C GLY A 64 10.29 12.86 -14.08
N ASN A 65 9.26 12.35 -13.41
CA ASN A 65 8.42 13.08 -12.45
C ASN A 65 8.39 12.42 -11.06
N ALA A 66 9.36 11.57 -10.72
CA ALA A 66 9.35 10.75 -9.50
C ALA A 66 9.38 11.58 -8.19
N HIS A 67 9.80 12.84 -8.27
CA HIS A 67 9.83 13.78 -7.15
C HIS A 67 8.47 14.44 -6.86
N ARG A 68 7.47 14.30 -7.74
CA ARG A 68 6.15 14.94 -7.57
C ARG A 68 5.30 14.21 -6.53
N GLN A 69 4.53 14.98 -5.76
CA GLN A 69 3.59 14.43 -4.78
C GLN A 69 2.53 13.52 -5.41
N ASN A 70 2.01 13.88 -6.59
CA ASN A 70 1.03 13.04 -7.30
C ASN A 70 1.58 11.62 -7.58
N VAL A 71 2.85 11.52 -7.99
CA VAL A 71 3.49 10.20 -8.21
C VAL A 71 3.63 9.44 -6.89
N ARG A 72 3.97 10.13 -5.80
CA ARG A 72 4.02 9.53 -4.46
C ARG A 72 2.66 8.98 -4.02
N ASP A 73 1.60 9.73 -4.26
CA ASP A 73 0.25 9.36 -3.85
C ASP A 73 -0.27 8.17 -4.67
N GLU A 74 -0.08 8.17 -5.98
CA GLU A 74 -0.42 7.01 -6.83
C GLU A 74 0.46 5.78 -6.49
N PHE A 75 1.75 5.98 -6.23
CA PHE A 75 2.64 4.90 -5.78
C PHE A 75 2.22 4.31 -4.42
N SER A 76 1.69 5.14 -3.52
CA SER A 76 1.22 4.69 -2.20
C SER A 76 0.03 3.73 -2.28
N LEU A 77 -0.72 3.71 -3.38
CA LEU A 77 -1.76 2.72 -3.63
C LEU A 77 -1.18 1.32 -3.89
N LEU A 78 0.01 1.24 -4.48
CA LEU A 78 0.73 -0.02 -4.71
C LEU A 78 1.53 -0.45 -3.47
N PHE A 79 2.04 0.51 -2.70
CA PHE A 79 2.87 0.27 -1.52
C PHE A 79 2.28 0.97 -0.27
N GLN A 80 1.15 0.42 0.19
CA GLN A 80 0.39 0.98 1.30
C GLN A 80 1.09 0.80 2.66
N TYR A 81 0.78 1.69 3.60
CA TYR A 81 1.19 1.51 5.00
C TYR A 81 0.53 0.28 5.61
N LYS A 82 1.28 -0.48 6.40
CA LYS A 82 0.77 -1.68 7.08
C LYS A 82 -0.43 -1.40 8.00
N VAL A 83 -0.47 -0.24 8.66
CA VAL A 83 -1.60 0.15 9.50
C VAL A 83 -2.85 0.41 8.65
N ALA A 84 -2.71 1.03 7.48
CA ALA A 84 -3.82 1.25 6.55
C ALA A 84 -4.37 -0.09 6.05
N TYR A 85 -3.49 -1.01 5.65
CA TYR A 85 -3.86 -2.38 5.25
C TYR A 85 -4.66 -3.11 6.35
N LEU A 86 -4.21 -3.05 7.60
CA LEU A 86 -4.91 -3.69 8.72
C LEU A 86 -6.30 -3.08 8.98
N LEU A 87 -6.45 -1.76 8.80
CA LEU A 87 -7.76 -1.11 8.90
C LEU A 87 -8.67 -1.55 7.75
N GLU A 88 -8.16 -1.61 6.52
CA GLU A 88 -8.91 -2.12 5.37
C GLU A 88 -9.39 -3.55 5.59
N GLU A 89 -8.54 -4.44 6.13
CA GLU A 89 -8.95 -5.80 6.51
C GLU A 89 -10.04 -5.82 7.58
N LEU A 90 -9.92 -4.96 8.59
CA LEU A 90 -10.92 -4.85 9.67
C LEU A 90 -12.30 -4.43 9.15
N PHE A 91 -12.33 -3.49 8.19
CA PHE A 91 -13.59 -2.99 7.60
C PHE A 91 -14.06 -3.79 6.38
N SER A 92 -13.21 -4.62 5.79
CA SER A 92 -13.50 -5.40 4.58
C SER A 92 -14.81 -6.20 4.67
N PRO A 93 -15.15 -6.91 5.77
CA PRO A 93 -16.40 -7.66 5.86
C PRO A 93 -17.66 -6.79 5.76
N LEU A 94 -17.58 -5.51 6.15
CA LEU A 94 -18.69 -4.57 6.09
C LEU A 94 -18.79 -3.90 4.71
N ILE A 95 -17.65 -3.52 4.14
CA ILE A 95 -17.60 -2.78 2.87
C ILE A 95 -17.83 -3.70 1.66
N THR A 96 -17.30 -4.92 1.70
CA THR A 96 -17.39 -5.90 0.60
C THR A 96 -18.84 -6.17 0.14
N PRO A 97 -19.81 -6.52 1.01
CA PRO A 97 -21.18 -6.76 0.56
C PRO A 97 -21.83 -5.52 -0.07
N PHE A 98 -21.47 -4.31 0.39
CA PHE A 98 -21.94 -3.07 -0.22
C PHE A 98 -21.39 -2.91 -1.65
N ILE A 99 -20.09 -3.13 -1.85
CA ILE A 99 -19.47 -3.09 -3.19
C ILE A 99 -20.10 -4.14 -4.11
N LEU A 100 -20.30 -5.37 -3.64
CA LEU A 100 -20.89 -6.45 -4.43
C LEU A 100 -22.34 -6.14 -4.85
N CYS A 101 -23.18 -5.66 -3.92
CA CYS A 101 -24.59 -5.39 -4.18
C CYS A 101 -24.82 -4.18 -5.08
N PHE A 102 -24.04 -3.11 -4.90
CA PHE A 102 -24.30 -1.82 -5.55
C PHE A 102 -23.32 -1.50 -6.68
N SER A 103 -22.02 -1.74 -6.49
CA SER A 103 -21.02 -1.38 -7.51
C SER A 103 -20.87 -2.46 -8.58
N LEU A 104 -20.60 -3.71 -8.16
CA LEU A 104 -20.32 -4.81 -9.09
C LEU A 104 -21.55 -5.16 -9.93
N ARG A 105 -22.75 -5.13 -9.33
CA ARG A 105 -24.02 -5.42 -10.03
C ARG A 105 -24.21 -4.57 -11.29
N HIS A 106 -23.89 -3.28 -11.24
CA HIS A 106 -24.06 -2.38 -12.38
C HIS A 106 -23.10 -2.66 -13.54
N GLN A 107 -21.96 -3.31 -13.27
CA GLN A 107 -20.95 -3.64 -14.28
C GLN A 107 -21.12 -5.06 -14.86
N SER A 108 -22.15 -5.81 -14.44
CA SER A 108 -22.38 -7.20 -14.83
C SER A 108 -22.39 -7.45 -16.35
N LEU A 109 -23.01 -6.58 -17.14
CA LEU A 109 -23.03 -6.71 -18.60
C LEU A 109 -21.62 -6.64 -19.22
N GLN A 110 -20.77 -5.70 -18.76
CA GLN A 110 -19.41 -5.56 -19.25
C GLN A 110 -18.55 -6.77 -18.89
N ILE A 111 -18.79 -7.37 -17.73
CA ILE A 111 -18.12 -8.60 -17.29
C ILE A 111 -18.50 -9.76 -18.22
N VAL A 112 -19.79 -9.94 -18.52
CA VAL A 112 -20.24 -10.99 -19.45
C VAL A 112 -19.68 -10.78 -20.86
N ASP A 113 -19.66 -9.54 -21.35
CA ASP A 113 -19.06 -9.21 -22.64
C ASP A 113 -17.56 -9.49 -22.67
N PHE A 114 -16.84 -9.24 -21.56
CA PHE A 114 -15.42 -9.58 -21.44
C PHE A 114 -15.20 -11.09 -21.61
N PHE A 115 -15.96 -11.93 -20.89
CA PHE A 115 -15.84 -13.38 -21.02
C PHE A 115 -16.20 -13.88 -22.41
N ARG A 116 -17.24 -13.32 -23.04
CA ARG A 116 -17.64 -13.72 -24.39
C ARG A 116 -16.58 -13.38 -25.45
N ASN A 117 -15.96 -12.21 -25.34
CA ASN A 117 -15.06 -11.70 -26.38
C ASN A 117 -13.59 -12.11 -26.18
N PHE A 118 -13.16 -12.37 -24.94
CA PHE A 118 -11.76 -12.63 -24.59
C PHE A 118 -11.48 -14.05 -24.11
N THR A 119 -12.39 -15.00 -24.33
CA THR A 119 -12.16 -16.45 -24.11
C THR A 119 -11.85 -17.15 -25.43
N VAL A 120 -10.86 -18.03 -25.42
CA VAL A 120 -10.37 -18.78 -26.58
C VAL A 120 -10.04 -20.21 -26.19
N ASP A 121 -10.50 -21.18 -26.97
CA ASP A 121 -10.21 -22.60 -26.74
C ASP A 121 -8.82 -22.94 -27.29
N VAL A 122 -7.97 -23.50 -26.41
CA VAL A 122 -6.62 -23.94 -26.76
C VAL A 122 -6.56 -25.46 -26.70
N ALA A 123 -6.19 -26.07 -27.82
CA ALA A 123 -6.07 -27.52 -27.93
C ALA A 123 -5.18 -28.11 -26.82
N GLY A 124 -5.75 -29.03 -26.03
CA GLY A 124 -5.08 -29.69 -24.91
C GLY A 124 -5.13 -28.97 -23.57
N VAL A 125 -5.68 -27.74 -23.51
CA VAL A 125 -5.86 -26.96 -22.27
C VAL A 125 -7.34 -26.65 -22.02
N GLY A 126 -8.08 -26.25 -23.06
CA GLY A 126 -9.47 -25.79 -22.98
C GLY A 126 -9.59 -24.27 -23.07
N ASP A 127 -10.68 -23.72 -22.50
CA ASP A 127 -10.97 -22.28 -22.50
C ASP A 127 -9.98 -21.49 -21.64
N VAL A 128 -9.24 -20.58 -22.28
CA VAL A 128 -8.28 -19.69 -21.60
C VAL A 128 -8.53 -18.23 -21.95
N CYS A 129 -8.02 -17.34 -21.10
CA CYS A 129 -8.03 -15.91 -21.38
C CYS A 129 -7.11 -15.60 -22.55
N SER A 130 -7.64 -14.92 -23.56
CA SER A 130 -6.93 -14.56 -24.79
C SER A 130 -5.68 -13.69 -24.57
N PHE A 131 -5.65 -12.86 -23.52
CA PHE A 131 -4.46 -12.11 -23.12
C PHE A 131 -3.32 -12.99 -22.60
N ALA A 132 -3.64 -14.11 -21.93
CA ALA A 132 -2.65 -15.01 -21.35
C ALA A 132 -1.86 -15.80 -22.41
N GLN A 133 -2.32 -15.82 -23.67
CA GLN A 133 -1.57 -16.38 -24.80
C GLN A 133 -0.39 -15.50 -25.22
N MET A 134 -0.26 -14.28 -24.67
CA MET A 134 0.78 -13.31 -25.03
C MET A 134 0.82 -12.99 -26.54
N ASP A 135 -0.34 -13.02 -27.21
CA ASP A 135 -0.45 -12.68 -28.64
C ASP A 135 -0.37 -11.16 -28.85
N ILE A 136 0.85 -10.67 -29.09
CA ILE A 136 1.17 -9.27 -29.31
C ILE A 136 0.44 -8.71 -30.54
N LYS A 137 0.13 -9.53 -31.55
CA LYS A 137 -0.56 -9.05 -32.77
C LYS A 137 -2.02 -8.68 -32.48
N LYS A 138 -2.67 -9.45 -31.60
CA LYS A 138 -4.08 -9.28 -31.28
C LYS A 138 -4.32 -8.33 -30.10
N HIS A 139 -3.43 -8.34 -29.10
CA HIS A 139 -3.61 -7.59 -27.84
C HIS A 139 -2.48 -6.62 -27.51
N GLY A 140 -1.52 -6.41 -28.42
CA GLY A 140 -0.42 -5.46 -28.21
C GLY A 140 -0.91 -4.02 -28.09
N ASN A 141 -0.25 -3.25 -27.22
CA ASN A 141 -0.37 -1.80 -27.19
C ASN A 141 0.64 -1.23 -28.20
N PRO A 142 0.22 -0.45 -29.23
CA PRO A 142 1.10 0.09 -30.26
C PRO A 142 2.16 1.06 -29.72
#